data_AF-A0A0B2V3Q0-F1
#
_entry.id   AF-A0A0B2V3Q0-F1
#
_cell.length_a   1.000
_cell.length_b   1.000
_cell.length_c   1.000
_cell.angle_alpha   90.00
_cell.angle_beta   90.00
_cell.angle_gamma   90.00
#
_symmetry.space_group_name_H-M   'P 1'
#
loop_
_entity.id
_entity.type
_entity.pdbx_description
1 polymer ?
#
loop_
_entity_poly.entity_id
_entity_poly.type
_entity_poly.pdbx_seq_one_letter_code
_entity_poly.pdbx_strand_id
1 'polypeptide(L)' 'MSAFFFWMQENRERLKKPGMGVADVAKAAGAEWAKLSDKTKWEKKAEEDKKRYERDLLAYRPSLKHAD' A
#
# COMPACT_ATOMS: atom_id res chain seq x y z
N MET A 1 2.54 4.61 -0.37
CA MET A 1 1.73 3.38 -0.54
C MET A 1 0.43 3.54 0.23
N SER A 2 -0.71 3.13 -0.34
CA SER A 2 -2.03 3.33 0.31
C SER A 2 -2.35 2.26 1.35
N ALA A 3 -3.30 2.55 2.24
CA ALA A 3 -3.77 1.64 3.28
C ALA A 3 -4.26 0.31 2.69
N PHE A 4 -4.98 0.36 1.57
CA PHE A 4 -5.44 -0.82 0.84
C PHE A 4 -4.27 -1.74 0.43
N PHE A 5 -3.17 -1.19 -0.08
CA PHE A 5 -2.03 -2.02 -0.49
C PHE A 5 -1.31 -2.63 0.72
N PHE A 6 -1.18 -1.91 1.84
CA PHE A 6 -0.65 -2.49 3.07
C PHE A 6 -1.53 -3.64 3.58
N TRP A 7 -2.85 -3.48 3.53
CA TRP A 7 -3.79 -4.54 3.86
C TRP A 7 -3.66 -5.73 2.89
N MET A 8 -3.55 -5.45 1.59
CA MET A 8 -3.48 -6.48 0.56
C MET A 8 -2.19 -7.29 0.68
N GLN A 9 -1.05 -6.69 1.05
CA GLN A 9 0.20 -7.44 1.29
C GLN A 9 0.04 -8.48 2.41
N GLU A 10 -0.70 -8.15 3.47
CA GLU A 10 -0.95 -9.06 4.59
C GLU A 10 -2.00 -10.14 4.26
N ASN A 11 -2.91 -9.88 3.32
CA ASN A 11 -4.09 -10.73 3.09
C ASN A 11 -4.12 -11.44 1.73
N ARG A 12 -3.24 -11.06 0.78
CA ARG A 12 -3.26 -11.59 -0.60
C ARG A 12 -3.13 -13.10 -0.64
N GLU A 13 -2.27 -13.69 0.19
CA GLU A 13 -2.07 -15.14 0.19
C GLU A 13 -3.32 -15.89 0.64
N ARG A 14 -4.05 -15.35 1.62
CA ARG A 14 -5.36 -15.88 2.05
C ARG A 14 -6.42 -15.77 0.94
N LEU A 15 -6.35 -14.71 0.12
CA LEU A 15 -7.32 -14.44 -0.94
C LEU A 15 -7.03 -15.23 -2.22
N LYS A 16 -5.78 -15.59 -2.46
CA LYS A 16 -5.36 -16.29 -3.67
C LYS A 16 -5.70 -17.78 -3.56
N LYS A 17 -6.59 -18.26 -4.43
CA LYS A 17 -6.92 -19.69 -4.58
C LYS A 17 -6.32 -20.27 -5.87
N PRO A 18 -6.14 -21.60 -5.96
CA PRO A 18 -5.73 -22.24 -7.21
C PRO A 18 -6.63 -21.84 -8.38
N GLY A 19 -6.03 -21.45 -9.50
CA GLY A 19 -6.76 -21.00 -10.69
C GLY A 19 -7.18 -19.51 -10.71
N MET A 20 -7.01 -18.76 -9.61
CA MET A 20 -7.30 -17.32 -9.61
C MET A 20 -6.19 -16.50 -10.30
N GLY A 21 -6.59 -15.62 -11.22
CA GLY A 21 -5.72 -14.61 -11.80
C GLY A 21 -5.55 -13.39 -10.88
N VAL A 22 -4.64 -12.48 -11.26
CA VAL A 22 -4.38 -11.24 -10.51
C VAL A 22 -5.65 -10.38 -10.40
N ALA A 23 -6.45 -10.31 -11.45
CA ALA A 23 -7.70 -9.56 -11.47
C ALA A 23 -8.75 -10.13 -10.50
N ASP A 24 -8.84 -11.46 -10.37
CA ASP A 24 -9.78 -12.11 -9.46
C ASP A 24 -9.39 -11.85 -8.01
N VAL A 25 -8.10 -11.92 -7.71
CA VAL A 25 -7.56 -11.60 -6.38
C VAL A 25 -7.80 -10.13 -6.05
N ALA A 26 -7.60 -9.21 -7.00
CA ALA A 26 -7.86 -7.79 -6.80
C ALA A 26 -9.36 -7.50 -6.54
N LYS A 27 -10.28 -8.16 -7.26
CA LYS A 27 -11.72 -8.06 -7.01
C LYS A 27 -12.10 -8.55 -5.62
N ALA A 28 -11.61 -9.73 -5.22
CA ALA A 28 -11.87 -10.30 -3.90
C ALA A 28 -11.32 -9.39 -2.78
N ALA A 29 -10.09 -8.89 -2.97
CA ALA A 29 -9.45 -7.93 -2.08
C ALA A 29 -10.28 -6.65 -1.91
N GLY A 30 -10.75 -6.06 -3.00
CA GLY A 30 -11.59 -4.86 -2.95
C GLY A 30 -12.91 -5.08 -2.20
N ALA A 31 -13.55 -6.23 -2.42
CA ALA A 31 -14.81 -6.57 -1.75
C ALA A 31 -14.64 -6.78 -0.23
N GLU A 32 -13.56 -7.41 0.22
CA GLU A 32 -13.27 -7.53 1.65
C GLU A 32 -12.85 -6.19 2.26
N TRP A 33 -11.97 -5.43 1.59
CA TRP A 33 -11.55 -4.11 2.05
C TRP A 33 -12.75 -3.17 2.26
N ALA A 34 -13.74 -3.21 1.37
CA ALA A 34 -14.96 -2.41 1.51
C ALA A 34 -15.78 -2.77 2.76
N LYS A 35 -15.69 -4.02 3.25
CA LYS A 35 -16.43 -4.52 4.41
C LYS A 35 -15.72 -4.31 5.75
N LEU A 36 -14.43 -3.96 5.74
CA LEU A 36 -13.71 -3.67 6.98
C LEU A 36 -14.30 -2.42 7.64
N SER A 37 -14.71 -2.57 8.89
CA SER A 37 -15.17 -1.47 9.75
C SER A 37 -14.00 -0.66 10.32
N ASP A 38 -12.91 -1.33 10.68
CA ASP A 38 -11.69 -0.69 11.17
C ASP A 38 -10.55 -0.85 10.16
N LYS A 39 -10.04 0.29 9.68
CA LYS A 39 -8.92 0.40 8.75
C LYS A 39 -7.73 1.14 9.35
N THR A 40 -7.84 1.57 10.60
CA THR A 40 -6.92 2.48 11.30
C THR A 40 -5.48 1.96 11.26
N LYS A 41 -5.29 0.64 11.45
CA LYS A 41 -3.97 0.00 11.37
C LYS A 41 -3.26 0.32 10.05
N TRP A 42 -3.95 0.16 8.92
CA TRP A 42 -3.34 0.33 7.59
C TRP A 42 -3.35 1.79 7.15
N GLU A 43 -4.30 2.60 7.62
CA GLU A 43 -4.31 4.06 7.44
C GLU A 43 -3.10 4.70 8.12
N LYS A 44 -2.78 4.30 9.35
CA LYS A 44 -1.58 4.75 10.06
C LYS A 44 -0.30 4.37 9.30
N LYS A 45 -0.21 3.13 8.80
CA LYS A 45 0.91 2.70 7.95
C LYS A 45 1.03 3.54 6.67
N ALA A 46 -0.09 3.87 6.04
CA ALA A 46 -0.12 4.71 4.84
C ALA A 46 0.35 6.15 5.14
N GLU A 47 -0.04 6.70 6.29
CA GLU A 47 0.40 8.02 6.73
C GLU A 47 1.90 8.04 7.04
N GLU A 48 2.42 7.04 7.74
CA GLU A 48 3.85 6.87 8.01
C GLU A 48 4.66 6.74 6.71
N ASP A 49 4.16 5.97 5.75
CA ASP A 49 4.77 5.79 4.44
C ASP A 49 4.78 7.09 3.62
N LYS A 50 3.70 7.88 3.71
CA LYS A 50 3.63 9.22 3.11
C LYS A 50 4.68 10.16 3.73
N LYS A 51 4.80 10.18 5.07
CA LYS A 51 5.81 10.97 5.77
C LYS A 51 7.24 10.54 5.40
N ARG A 52 7.48 9.23 5.26
CA ARG A 52 8.76 8.72 4.77
C ARG A 52 9.05 9.25 3.37
N TYR A 53 8.12 9.09 2.44
CA TYR A 53 8.28 9.56 1.07
C TYR A 53 8.53 11.07 0.97
N GLU A 54 7.83 11.88 1.78
CA GLU A 54 8.07 13.33 1.86
C GLU A 54 9.48 13.65 2.37
N ARG A 55 9.97 12.95 3.40
CA ARG A 55 11.36 13.10 3.88
C ARG A 55 12.37 12.70 2.81
N ASP A 56 12.15 11.57 2.14
CA ASP A 56 13.03 11.07 1.09
C ASP A 56 13.10 12.05 -0.10
N LEU A 57 11.95 12.62 -0.49
CA LEU A 57 11.88 13.69 -1.51
C LEU A 57 12.66 14.94 -1.12
N LEU A 58 12.57 15.35 0.15
CA LEU A 58 13.30 16.51 0.67
C LEU A 58 14.81 16.24 0.70
N ALA A 59 15.24 15.01 0.97
CA ALA A 59 16.65 14.61 0.90
C ALA A 59 17.16 14.46 -0.54
N TYR A 60 16.29 14.02 -1.46
CA TYR A 60 16.62 13.81 -2.87
C TYR A 60 16.71 15.10 -3.70
N ARG A 61 15.90 16.12 -3.36
CA ARG A 61 15.90 17.41 -4.08
C ARG A 61 17.25 18.15 -4.05
N PRO A 62 17.97 18.22 -2.92
CA PRO A 62 19.32 18.77 -2.87
C PRO A 62 20.37 17.92 -3.61
N SER A 63 20.25 16.59 -3.59
CA SER A 63 21.23 15.72 -4.27
C SER A 63 21.17 15.82 -5.80
N LEU A 64 20.06 16.28 -6.37
CA LEU A 64 19.96 16.60 -7.80
C LEU A 64 20.67 17.90 -8.19
N LYS A 65 20.93 18.83 -7.25
CA LYS A 65 21.58 20.12 -7.51
C LYS A 65 23.11 20.11 -7.37
N HIS A 66 23.69 18.97 -6.99
CA HIS A 66 25.13 18.78 -6.85
C HIS A 66 25.68 17.73 -7.82
N ALA A 67 24.93 17.43 -8.88
CA ALA A 67 25.31 16.50 -9.94
C ALA A 67 25.87 17.20 -11.19
N ASP A 68 26.28 18.47 -11.07
CA ASP A 68 26.97 19.26 -12.11
C ASP A 68 28.47 19.40 -11.78
#